data_AF-A0A956TL35-F1
#
_entry.id   AF-A0A956TL35-F1
#
_cell.length_a   1.000
_cell.length_b   1.000
_cell.length_c   1.000
_cell.angle_alpha   90.00
_cell.angle_beta   90.00
_cell.angle_gamma   90.00
#
_symmetry.space_group_name_H-M   'P 1'
#
loop_
_entity.id
_entity.type
_entity.pdbx_description
1 polymer ?
#
loop_
_entity_poly.entity_id
_entity_poly.type
_entity_poly.pdbx_seq_one_letter_code
_entity_poly.pdbx_strand_id
1 'polypeptide(L)'
;MSGTGKKKSTSKKKTPKKAEPAKTQPAPSQSVNLEPDLAEEFKDLFSKIEKEHHDYLTSVIKNPIMQFQGSTVSEYLKLVEERGLPRAAAIALDSRDYSKGNAWEQAQMNVMNAILPQNRELKPLIKKAVEDGSTRAVKWYPEVCGNPQEIIEVLKPVLSAPEPKRRFWAAIHLSKHYQDAGDLVPVLIEGLGTDWIAFKQENSSTGITGRGECARALARLGKKGEPARAELEKQLKSPTIDAADASEIAGALYQLTQNAEPVLRDLAVVAERVLTQKRGFTLHSGDKDMLMSLKNLIKTWREGGQGGDENLEQKIAFLESEIKYHFPS
;
A
#
# COMPACT_ATOMS: atom_id res chain seq x y z
N MET A 1 -36.30 -18.61 -66.25
CA MET A 1 -35.26 -18.97 -65.26
C MET A 1 -35.61 -18.30 -63.95
N SER A 2 -35.88 -19.13 -62.96
CA SER A 2 -36.41 -18.84 -61.62
C SER A 2 -35.29 -18.41 -60.68
N GLY A 3 -35.44 -17.25 -60.04
CA GLY A 3 -34.51 -16.72 -59.03
C GLY A 3 -35.23 -16.38 -57.74
N THR A 4 -34.97 -17.17 -56.71
CA THR A 4 -35.62 -17.27 -55.40
C THR A 4 -35.35 -16.09 -54.46
N GLY A 5 -36.41 -15.55 -53.84
CA GLY A 5 -36.35 -14.57 -52.75
C GLY A 5 -36.03 -15.23 -51.40
N LYS A 6 -35.04 -14.67 -50.69
CA LYS A 6 -34.58 -15.11 -49.36
C LYS A 6 -35.28 -14.28 -48.26
N LYS A 7 -36.19 -14.91 -47.50
CA LYS A 7 -36.80 -14.35 -46.28
C LYS A 7 -35.77 -14.36 -45.14
N LYS A 8 -35.55 -13.21 -44.48
CA LYS A 8 -34.80 -13.10 -43.22
C LYS A 8 -35.75 -13.45 -42.05
N SER A 9 -35.43 -14.49 -41.28
CA SER A 9 -36.12 -14.81 -40.02
C SER A 9 -35.46 -14.09 -38.85
N THR A 10 -36.21 -13.30 -38.11
CA THR A 10 -35.80 -12.66 -36.85
C THR A 10 -36.01 -13.62 -35.68
N SER A 11 -34.92 -14.16 -35.13
CA SER A 11 -34.94 -14.98 -33.91
C SER A 11 -34.97 -14.07 -32.68
N LYS A 12 -36.09 -14.08 -31.95
CA LYS A 12 -36.23 -13.41 -30.64
C LYS A 12 -35.43 -14.20 -29.60
N LYS A 13 -34.27 -13.66 -29.20
CA LYS A 13 -33.44 -14.16 -28.10
C LYS A 13 -34.14 -13.87 -26.76
N LYS A 14 -34.66 -14.91 -26.09
CA LYS A 14 -35.21 -14.82 -24.72
C LYS A 14 -34.06 -14.55 -23.74
N THR A 15 -34.09 -13.40 -23.08
CA THR A 15 -33.19 -13.06 -21.97
C THR A 15 -33.59 -13.88 -20.73
N PRO A 16 -32.67 -14.61 -20.08
CA PRO A 16 -32.99 -15.33 -18.86
C PRO A 16 -33.24 -14.36 -17.70
N LYS A 17 -34.31 -14.61 -16.94
CA LYS A 17 -34.67 -13.89 -15.71
C LYS A 17 -33.53 -14.05 -14.69
N LYS A 18 -32.91 -12.93 -14.32
CA LYS A 18 -31.89 -12.85 -13.26
C LYS A 18 -32.54 -13.27 -11.94
N ALA A 19 -32.13 -14.42 -11.39
CA ALA A 19 -32.57 -14.86 -10.07
C ALA A 19 -32.04 -13.89 -9.00
N GLU A 20 -32.90 -13.43 -8.10
CA GLU A 20 -32.49 -12.67 -6.93
C GLU A 20 -31.53 -13.52 -6.07
N PRO A 21 -30.43 -12.95 -5.57
CA PRO A 21 -29.55 -13.65 -4.65
C PRO A 21 -30.32 -13.94 -3.36
N ALA A 22 -30.37 -15.23 -2.99
CA ALA A 22 -30.92 -15.66 -1.72
C ALA A 22 -30.19 -14.91 -0.58
N LYS A 23 -30.95 -14.24 0.28
CA LYS A 23 -30.44 -13.63 1.51
C LYS A 23 -29.91 -14.73 2.41
N THR A 24 -28.60 -14.98 2.37
CA THR A 24 -27.93 -15.86 3.32
C THR A 24 -28.06 -15.23 4.71
N GLN A 25 -28.88 -15.84 5.57
CA GLN A 25 -28.97 -15.42 6.96
C GLN A 25 -27.59 -15.65 7.62
N PRO A 26 -27.06 -14.66 8.36
CA PRO A 26 -25.81 -14.84 9.08
C PRO A 26 -25.98 -15.96 10.12
N ALA A 27 -25.03 -16.89 10.15
CA ALA A 27 -25.02 -17.98 11.12
C ALA A 27 -25.11 -17.40 12.56
N PRO A 28 -25.95 -17.99 13.43
CA PRO A 28 -26.12 -17.53 14.80
C PRO A 28 -24.77 -17.49 15.50
N SER A 29 -24.48 -16.36 16.15
CA SER A 29 -23.29 -16.18 16.98
C SER A 29 -23.32 -17.21 18.10
N GLN A 30 -22.48 -18.25 17.99
CA GLN A 30 -22.18 -19.10 19.13
C GLN A 30 -21.38 -18.24 20.11
N SER A 31 -22.00 -17.86 21.23
CA SER A 31 -21.28 -17.24 22.33
C SER A 31 -20.24 -18.23 22.81
N VAL A 32 -18.96 -17.94 22.59
CA VAL A 32 -17.90 -18.76 23.17
C VAL A 32 -17.94 -18.50 24.66
N ASN A 33 -18.31 -19.51 25.45
CA ASN A 33 -18.15 -19.41 26.90
C ASN A 33 -16.65 -19.31 27.17
N LEU A 34 -16.23 -18.19 27.75
CA LEU A 34 -14.89 -18.01 28.30
C LEU A 34 -14.58 -19.21 29.18
N GLU A 35 -13.49 -19.91 28.88
CA GLU A 35 -13.05 -21.02 29.73
C GLU A 35 -12.76 -20.48 31.14
N PRO A 36 -13.32 -21.09 32.19
CA PRO A 36 -13.19 -20.59 33.57
C PRO A 36 -11.73 -20.35 33.97
N ASP A 37 -10.82 -21.21 33.51
CA ASP A 37 -9.40 -21.16 33.84
C ASP A 37 -8.72 -19.89 33.30
N LEU A 38 -9.03 -19.51 32.05
CA LEU A 38 -8.51 -18.26 31.45
C LEU A 38 -9.14 -17.02 32.07
N ALA A 39 -10.43 -17.10 32.41
CA ALA A 39 -11.15 -16.01 33.04
C ALA A 39 -10.58 -15.69 34.43
N GLU A 40 -10.12 -16.71 35.17
CA GLU A 40 -9.50 -16.53 36.49
C GLU A 40 -8.04 -16.09 36.37
N GLU A 41 -7.25 -16.73 35.49
CA GLU A 41 -5.82 -16.37 35.28
C GLU A 41 -5.65 -14.90 34.85
N PHE A 42 -6.53 -14.40 33.98
CA PHE A 42 -6.45 -13.04 33.42
C PHE A 42 -7.63 -12.15 33.86
N LYS A 43 -8.21 -12.40 35.02
CA LYS A 43 -9.41 -11.73 35.53
C LYS A 43 -9.32 -10.20 35.49
N ASP A 44 -8.21 -9.65 35.94
CA ASP A 44 -7.98 -8.20 35.98
C ASP A 44 -7.95 -7.60 34.56
N LEU A 45 -7.42 -8.33 33.59
CA LEU A 45 -7.39 -7.91 32.19
C LEU A 45 -8.77 -7.96 31.55
N PHE A 46 -9.49 -9.09 31.69
CA PHE A 46 -10.84 -9.25 31.15
C PHE A 46 -11.83 -8.25 31.76
N SER A 47 -11.64 -7.85 33.02
CA SER A 47 -12.50 -6.83 33.65
C SER A 47 -12.35 -5.42 33.06
N LYS A 48 -11.21 -5.13 32.41
CA LYS A 48 -10.90 -3.82 31.79
C LYS A 48 -11.30 -3.75 30.31
N ILE A 49 -11.75 -4.86 29.74
CA ILE A 49 -12.05 -5.00 28.31
C ILE A 49 -13.55 -5.25 28.14
N GLU A 50 -14.14 -4.59 27.16
CA GLU A 50 -15.54 -4.78 26.82
C GLU A 50 -15.82 -6.23 26.45
N LYS A 51 -16.95 -6.77 26.96
CA LYS A 51 -17.27 -8.19 26.86
C LYS A 51 -17.32 -8.70 25.43
N GLU A 52 -17.72 -7.85 24.48
CA GLU A 52 -17.75 -8.19 23.05
C GLU A 52 -16.39 -8.56 22.45
N HIS A 53 -15.29 -8.07 23.05
CA HIS A 53 -13.95 -8.37 22.57
C HIS A 53 -13.26 -9.52 23.35
N HIS A 54 -13.95 -10.14 24.30
CA HIS A 54 -13.39 -11.23 25.09
C HIS A 54 -13.02 -12.42 24.21
N ASP A 55 -13.85 -12.77 23.23
CA ASP A 55 -13.59 -13.86 22.28
C ASP A 55 -12.30 -13.63 21.48
N TYR A 56 -12.04 -12.38 21.09
CA TYR A 56 -10.79 -11.99 20.45
C TYR A 56 -9.59 -12.26 21.36
N LEU A 57 -9.66 -11.78 22.59
CA LEU A 57 -8.54 -11.93 23.53
C LEU A 57 -8.30 -13.41 23.89
N THR A 58 -9.36 -14.19 24.10
CA THR A 58 -9.26 -15.64 24.32
C THR A 58 -8.61 -16.34 23.13
N SER A 59 -9.00 -15.99 21.89
CA SER A 59 -8.37 -16.54 20.68
C SER A 59 -6.87 -16.23 20.61
N VAL A 60 -6.48 -15.03 21.05
CA VAL A 60 -5.09 -14.57 21.10
C VAL A 60 -4.26 -15.38 22.10
N ILE A 61 -4.77 -15.53 23.32
CA ILE A 61 -4.08 -16.26 24.39
C ILE A 61 -3.88 -17.73 24.02
N LYS A 62 -4.88 -18.35 23.37
CA LYS A 62 -4.82 -19.77 22.97
C LYS A 62 -3.88 -20.05 21.79
N ASN A 63 -3.55 -19.05 20.97
CA ASN A 63 -2.79 -19.25 19.72
C ASN A 63 -1.54 -18.35 19.62
N PRO A 64 -0.63 -18.36 20.61
CA PRO A 64 0.54 -17.47 20.72
C PRO A 64 1.44 -17.49 19.48
N ILE A 65 1.78 -18.70 19.02
CA ILE A 65 2.79 -18.95 17.99
C ILE A 65 2.32 -18.47 16.61
N MET A 66 1.01 -18.37 16.42
CA MET A 66 0.40 -17.92 15.16
C MET A 66 0.28 -16.40 15.06
N GLN A 67 0.30 -15.67 16.19
CA GLN A 67 -0.07 -14.25 16.27
C GLN A 67 1.10 -13.28 16.46
N PHE A 68 2.23 -13.71 17.01
CA PHE A 68 3.33 -12.79 17.30
C PHE A 68 4.67 -13.37 16.84
N GLN A 69 5.21 -12.87 15.73
CA GLN A 69 6.65 -13.04 15.48
C GLN A 69 7.37 -11.98 16.30
N GLY A 70 7.90 -12.38 17.46
CA GLY A 70 8.83 -11.57 18.25
C GLY A 70 8.30 -11.02 19.58
N SER A 71 6.99 -10.95 19.81
CA SER A 71 6.45 -10.59 21.12
C SER A 71 5.85 -11.80 21.82
N THR A 72 6.23 -12.05 23.06
CA THR A 72 5.56 -13.06 23.89
C THR A 72 4.07 -12.68 24.09
N VAL A 73 3.17 -13.65 24.32
CA VAL A 73 1.76 -13.33 24.68
C VAL A 73 1.74 -12.36 25.86
N SER A 74 2.65 -12.52 26.82
CA SER A 74 2.84 -11.60 27.94
C SER A 74 3.09 -10.15 27.51
N GLU A 75 3.91 -9.90 26.50
CA GLU A 75 4.11 -8.55 25.95
C GLU A 75 2.85 -7.99 25.30
N TYR A 76 2.11 -8.82 24.59
CA TYR A 76 0.84 -8.40 24.00
C TYR A 76 -0.19 -8.05 25.08
N LEU A 77 -0.36 -8.91 26.09
CA LEU A 77 -1.27 -8.66 27.21
C LEU A 77 -0.87 -7.40 27.96
N LYS A 78 0.42 -7.18 28.19
CA LYS A 78 0.93 -5.92 28.74
C LYS A 78 0.59 -4.71 27.88
N LEU A 79 0.68 -4.82 26.55
CA LEU A 79 0.23 -3.75 25.64
C LEU A 79 -1.28 -3.50 25.73
N VAL A 80 -2.09 -4.54 25.90
CA VAL A 80 -3.54 -4.41 26.11
C VAL A 80 -3.81 -3.67 27.42
N GLU A 81 -3.11 -3.97 28.50
CA GLU A 81 -3.22 -3.26 29.77
C GLU A 81 -2.80 -1.79 29.67
N GLU A 82 -1.67 -1.51 29.02
CA GLU A 82 -1.09 -0.17 28.94
C GLU A 82 -1.80 0.76 27.95
N ARG A 83 -2.35 0.19 26.85
CA ARG A 83 -2.82 0.98 25.69
C ARG A 83 -4.23 0.66 25.24
N GLY A 84 -4.88 -0.34 25.84
CA GLY A 84 -6.17 -0.84 25.43
C GLY A 84 -6.08 -1.81 24.24
N LEU A 85 -7.07 -2.70 24.15
CA LEU A 85 -7.14 -3.74 23.14
C LEU A 85 -7.08 -3.22 21.69
N PRO A 86 -7.79 -2.14 21.30
CA PRO A 86 -7.73 -1.61 19.94
C PRO A 86 -6.31 -1.24 19.50
N ARG A 87 -5.58 -0.50 20.34
CA ARG A 87 -4.22 -0.06 20.03
C ARG A 87 -3.22 -1.22 20.07
N ALA A 88 -3.37 -2.15 21.01
CA ALA A 88 -2.55 -3.35 21.08
C ALA A 88 -2.71 -4.20 19.80
N ALA A 89 -3.94 -4.42 19.33
CA ALA A 89 -4.22 -5.12 18.08
C ALA A 89 -3.55 -4.43 16.87
N ALA A 90 -3.63 -3.11 16.76
CA ALA A 90 -2.97 -2.37 15.69
C ALA A 90 -1.42 -2.45 15.76
N ILE A 91 -0.83 -2.47 16.96
CA ILE A 91 0.61 -2.66 17.14
C ILE A 91 1.04 -4.07 16.73
N ALA A 92 0.27 -5.09 17.11
CA ALA A 92 0.52 -6.47 16.74
C ALA A 92 0.42 -6.70 15.23
N LEU A 93 -0.51 -6.02 14.57
CA LEU A 93 -0.63 -6.08 13.11
C LEU A 93 0.57 -5.40 12.43
N ASP A 94 1.01 -4.24 12.92
CA ASP A 94 2.15 -3.50 12.37
C ASP A 94 3.51 -4.12 12.68
N SER A 95 3.68 -4.86 13.77
CA SER A 95 4.95 -5.54 14.05
C SER A 95 5.30 -6.61 13.02
N ARG A 96 4.28 -7.09 12.28
CA ARG A 96 4.44 -8.03 11.16
C ARG A 96 4.86 -7.38 9.85
N ASP A 97 4.96 -6.05 9.82
CA ASP A 97 5.57 -5.32 8.73
C ASP A 97 7.08 -5.63 8.54
N TYR A 98 7.66 -6.53 9.35
CA TYR A 98 9.02 -7.07 9.16
C TYR A 98 9.04 -8.54 8.74
N SER A 99 7.92 -9.25 8.83
CA SER A 99 7.89 -10.70 8.73
C SER A 99 7.51 -11.21 7.33
N LYS A 100 8.55 -11.23 6.47
CA LYS A 100 8.75 -12.05 5.26
C LYS A 100 8.14 -11.51 3.96
N GLY A 101 8.98 -11.47 2.90
CA GLY A 101 8.77 -10.97 1.52
C GLY A 101 7.41 -11.23 0.85
N ASN A 102 7.37 -11.96 -0.28
CA ASN A 102 6.16 -12.37 -1.05
C ASN A 102 5.07 -13.10 -0.21
N ALA A 103 5.24 -13.18 1.11
CA ALA A 103 4.27 -13.70 2.02
C ALA A 103 3.00 -12.85 2.03
N TRP A 104 2.97 -11.53 1.81
CA TRP A 104 1.71 -10.76 1.92
C TRP A 104 0.58 -11.27 1.00
N GLU A 105 0.89 -11.58 -0.27
CA GLU A 105 -0.07 -12.21 -1.19
C GLU A 105 -0.42 -13.66 -0.79
N GLN A 106 0.54 -14.43 -0.25
CA GLN A 106 0.27 -15.77 0.32
C GLN A 106 -0.41 -15.71 1.72
N ALA A 107 -0.38 -14.54 2.36
CA ALA A 107 -0.83 -14.22 3.70
C ALA A 107 -2.21 -13.58 3.70
N GLN A 108 -2.67 -12.98 2.60
CA GLN A 108 -4.10 -12.67 2.49
C GLN A 108 -4.94 -13.94 2.64
N MET A 109 -4.43 -15.12 2.21
CA MET A 109 -5.09 -16.40 2.46
C MET A 109 -4.80 -17.00 3.86
N ASN A 110 -3.64 -16.71 4.47
CA ASN A 110 -3.20 -17.39 5.69
C ASN A 110 -3.05 -16.51 6.93
N VAL A 111 -2.68 -15.23 6.85
CA VAL A 111 -2.34 -14.38 8.00
C VAL A 111 -3.56 -13.75 8.65
N MET A 112 -4.55 -13.27 7.90
CA MET A 112 -5.83 -12.88 8.52
C MET A 112 -6.52 -14.12 9.12
N ASN A 113 -6.45 -15.25 8.42
CA ASN A 113 -6.96 -16.53 8.90
C ASN A 113 -6.13 -17.16 10.04
N ALA A 114 -4.83 -16.86 10.20
CA ALA A 114 -3.97 -17.40 11.24
C ALA A 114 -3.87 -16.50 12.46
N ILE A 115 -3.94 -15.17 12.27
CA ILE A 115 -4.12 -14.26 13.40
C ILE A 115 -5.50 -14.54 13.99
N LEU A 116 -6.52 -14.69 13.14
CA LEU A 116 -7.91 -14.71 13.57
C LEU A 116 -8.77 -15.43 12.54
N PRO A 117 -8.86 -16.76 12.57
CA PRO A 117 -9.78 -17.46 11.68
C PRO A 117 -11.19 -16.92 11.95
N GLN A 118 -11.68 -16.09 11.02
CA GLN A 118 -13.03 -15.49 11.05
C GLN A 118 -13.34 -14.53 12.22
N ASN A 119 -12.36 -13.84 12.82
CA ASN A 119 -12.72 -12.94 13.93
C ASN A 119 -13.37 -11.65 13.42
N ARG A 120 -14.69 -11.61 13.56
CA ARG A 120 -15.57 -10.45 13.26
C ARG A 120 -15.14 -9.19 13.99
N GLU A 121 -14.37 -9.31 15.08
CA GLU A 121 -13.96 -8.23 15.97
C GLU A 121 -12.72 -7.45 15.49
N LEU A 122 -11.90 -7.98 14.58
CA LEU A 122 -10.67 -7.26 14.17
C LEU A 122 -11.00 -5.94 13.47
N LYS A 123 -11.99 -5.94 12.58
CA LYS A 123 -12.41 -4.71 11.89
C LYS A 123 -12.92 -3.64 12.86
N PRO A 124 -13.88 -3.92 13.77
CA PRO A 124 -14.26 -3.01 14.85
C PRO A 124 -13.08 -2.51 15.68
N LEU A 125 -12.18 -3.40 16.11
CA LEU A 125 -11.01 -3.02 16.92
C LEU A 125 -10.06 -2.08 16.19
N ILE A 126 -9.73 -2.37 14.93
CA ILE A 126 -8.84 -1.50 14.14
C ILE A 126 -9.54 -0.17 13.81
N LYS A 127 -10.85 -0.18 13.51
CA LYS A 127 -11.64 1.05 13.35
C LYS A 127 -11.58 1.92 14.60
N LYS A 128 -11.86 1.33 15.76
CA LYS A 128 -11.79 2.03 17.05
C LYS A 128 -10.38 2.59 17.31
N ALA A 129 -9.34 1.84 16.97
CA ALA A 129 -7.96 2.31 17.08
C ALA A 129 -7.66 3.50 16.14
N VAL A 130 -8.26 3.57 14.94
CA VAL A 130 -8.17 4.75 14.05
C VAL A 130 -8.78 5.98 14.72
N GLU A 131 -9.99 5.82 15.27
CA GLU A 131 -10.73 6.86 15.98
C GLU A 131 -9.95 7.36 17.22
N ASP A 132 -9.33 6.43 17.95
CA ASP A 132 -8.49 6.71 19.12
C ASP A 132 -7.11 7.26 18.76
N GLY A 133 -6.81 7.42 17.48
CA GLY A 133 -5.63 8.15 17.05
C GLY A 133 -4.40 7.33 16.67
N SER A 134 -4.54 6.03 16.42
CA SER A 134 -3.42 5.15 16.10
C SER A 134 -2.99 5.24 14.63
N THR A 135 -1.78 5.75 14.36
CA THR A 135 -1.15 5.74 13.01
C THR A 135 -1.04 4.35 12.41
N ARG A 136 -0.75 3.35 13.24
CA ARG A 136 -0.67 1.94 12.81
C ARG A 136 -2.03 1.42 12.36
N ALA A 137 -3.10 1.81 13.06
CA ALA A 137 -4.44 1.42 12.65
C ALA A 137 -4.83 2.04 11.30
N VAL A 138 -4.47 3.32 11.08
CA VAL A 138 -4.73 4.00 9.79
C VAL A 138 -4.07 3.26 8.62
N LYS A 139 -2.82 2.82 8.81
CA LYS A 139 -2.05 2.06 7.81
C LYS A 139 -2.71 0.73 7.42
N TRP A 140 -3.32 0.03 8.38
CA TRP A 140 -3.82 -1.33 8.15
C TRP A 140 -5.35 -1.42 7.98
N TYR A 141 -6.09 -0.35 8.29
CA TYR A 141 -7.54 -0.38 8.26
C TYR A 141 -8.13 -0.79 6.89
N PRO A 142 -7.63 -0.32 5.73
CA PRO A 142 -8.17 -0.74 4.44
C PRO A 142 -8.08 -2.24 4.18
N GLU A 143 -6.97 -2.86 4.59
CA GLU A 143 -6.74 -4.30 4.44
C GLU A 143 -7.69 -5.13 5.30
N VAL A 144 -8.02 -4.63 6.50
CA VAL A 144 -8.95 -5.29 7.43
C VAL A 144 -10.42 -5.03 7.04
N CYS A 145 -10.71 -3.85 6.50
CA CYS A 145 -12.08 -3.43 6.19
C CYS A 145 -12.62 -4.06 4.90
N GLY A 146 -11.84 -4.01 3.81
CA GLY A 146 -12.24 -4.50 2.49
C GLY A 146 -13.42 -3.76 1.82
N ASN A 147 -14.11 -2.84 2.52
CA ASN A 147 -15.22 -2.05 1.99
C ASN A 147 -14.76 -0.61 1.66
N PRO A 148 -14.67 -0.22 0.37
CA PRO A 148 -14.20 1.11 -0.04
C PRO A 148 -14.98 2.27 0.58
N GLN A 149 -16.31 2.16 0.73
CA GLN A 149 -17.13 3.25 1.25
C GLN A 149 -16.86 3.49 2.74
N GLU A 150 -16.77 2.40 3.52
CA GLU A 150 -16.45 2.48 4.94
C GLU A 150 -15.01 3.01 5.16
N ILE A 151 -14.07 2.61 4.29
CA ILE A 151 -12.70 3.15 4.30
C ILE A 151 -12.70 4.67 4.13
N ILE A 152 -13.49 5.20 3.19
CA ILE A 152 -13.59 6.64 2.96
C ILE A 152 -14.18 7.34 4.18
N GLU A 153 -15.27 6.81 4.73
CA GLU A 153 -15.95 7.39 5.89
C GLU A 153 -15.04 7.46 7.13
N VAL A 154 -14.23 6.43 7.36
CA VAL A 154 -13.34 6.35 8.52
C VAL A 154 -12.06 7.15 8.32
N LEU A 155 -11.46 7.14 7.13
CA LEU A 155 -10.16 7.77 6.90
C LEU A 155 -10.24 9.24 6.51
N LYS A 156 -11.36 9.72 5.93
CA LYS A 156 -11.48 11.13 5.52
C LYS A 156 -11.31 12.12 6.69
N PRO A 157 -11.91 11.91 7.88
CA PRO A 157 -11.66 12.77 9.04
C PRO A 157 -10.18 12.80 9.49
N VAL A 158 -9.42 11.74 9.19
CA VAL A 158 -8.01 11.61 9.58
C VAL A 158 -7.11 12.56 8.78
N LEU A 159 -7.55 13.08 7.64
CA LEU A 159 -6.80 14.09 6.86
C LEU A 159 -6.56 15.38 7.65
N SER A 160 -7.36 15.65 8.69
CA SER A 160 -7.20 16.80 9.59
C SER A 160 -6.48 16.45 10.90
N ALA A 161 -5.92 15.25 11.04
CA ALA A 161 -5.22 14.85 12.25
C ALA A 161 -3.97 15.70 12.50
N PRO A 162 -3.64 16.03 13.77
CA PRO A 162 -2.44 16.83 14.08
C PRO A 162 -1.13 16.09 13.78
N GLU A 163 -1.14 14.76 13.80
CA GLU A 163 0.05 13.95 13.51
C GLU A 163 0.21 13.75 12.00
N PRO A 164 1.31 14.22 11.38
CA PRO A 164 1.50 14.16 9.93
C PRO A 164 1.43 12.74 9.36
N LYS A 165 2.07 11.76 10.01
CA LYS A 165 2.08 10.37 9.55
C LYS A 165 0.69 9.76 9.43
N ARG A 166 -0.25 10.15 10.30
CA ARG A 166 -1.65 9.71 10.20
C ARG A 166 -2.31 10.26 8.95
N ARG A 167 -2.09 11.55 8.68
CA ARG A 167 -2.61 12.21 7.47
C ARG A 167 -2.03 11.58 6.21
N PHE A 168 -0.73 11.31 6.18
CA PHE A 168 -0.07 10.71 5.03
C PHE A 168 -0.64 9.33 4.70
N TRP A 169 -0.75 8.45 5.70
CA TRP A 169 -1.38 7.14 5.50
C TRP A 169 -2.83 7.25 5.04
N ALA A 170 -3.62 8.10 5.68
CA ALA A 170 -4.99 8.33 5.27
C ALA A 170 -5.06 8.76 3.81
N ALA A 171 -4.23 9.72 3.39
CA ALA A 171 -4.19 10.20 2.00
C ALA A 171 -3.73 9.13 1.00
N ILE A 172 -2.72 8.32 1.34
CA ILE A 172 -2.25 7.22 0.49
C ILE A 172 -3.37 6.19 0.28
N HIS A 173 -4.06 5.79 1.35
CA HIS A 173 -5.15 4.82 1.24
C HIS A 173 -6.36 5.40 0.52
N LEU A 174 -6.74 6.65 0.83
CA LEU A 174 -7.84 7.33 0.14
C LEU A 174 -7.55 7.50 -1.36
N SER A 175 -6.29 7.67 -1.79
CA SER A 175 -5.96 7.74 -3.22
C SER A 175 -6.41 6.51 -4.04
N LYS A 176 -6.60 5.35 -3.38
CA LYS A 176 -7.05 4.10 -4.02
C LYS A 176 -8.58 4.01 -4.14
N HIS A 177 -9.32 4.70 -3.28
CA HIS A 177 -10.77 4.52 -3.13
C HIS A 177 -11.57 5.79 -3.39
N TYR A 178 -10.94 6.96 -3.30
CA TYR A 178 -11.57 8.29 -3.33
C TYR A 178 -10.96 9.12 -4.46
N GLN A 179 -11.46 8.92 -5.68
CA GLN A 179 -10.93 9.58 -6.89
C GLN A 179 -11.29 11.08 -6.98
N ASP A 180 -12.25 11.54 -6.17
CA ASP A 180 -12.75 12.94 -6.18
C ASP A 180 -12.07 13.88 -5.18
N ALA A 181 -10.93 13.46 -4.67
CA ALA A 181 -10.34 13.99 -3.46
C ALA A 181 -9.20 14.99 -3.73
N GLY A 182 -9.54 16.18 -4.24
CA GLY A 182 -8.56 17.26 -4.40
C GLY A 182 -7.88 17.67 -3.08
N ASP A 183 -8.55 17.41 -1.96
CA ASP A 183 -8.07 17.60 -0.59
C ASP A 183 -6.90 16.66 -0.20
N LEU A 184 -6.64 15.59 -0.96
CA LEU A 184 -5.49 14.71 -0.71
C LEU A 184 -4.17 15.33 -1.17
N VAL A 185 -4.20 16.16 -2.23
CA VAL A 185 -2.98 16.62 -2.91
C VAL A 185 -2.07 17.42 -1.97
N PRO A 186 -2.56 18.38 -1.17
CA PRO A 186 -1.70 19.10 -0.21
C PRO A 186 -1.06 18.18 0.82
N VAL A 187 -1.80 17.17 1.32
CA VAL A 187 -1.30 16.19 2.31
C VAL A 187 -0.21 15.30 1.70
N LEU A 188 -0.40 14.87 0.46
CA LEU A 188 0.59 14.05 -0.25
C LEU A 188 1.85 14.85 -0.60
N ILE A 189 1.72 16.14 -0.97
CA ILE A 189 2.85 17.06 -1.17
C ILE A 189 3.65 17.24 0.12
N GLU A 190 2.98 17.42 1.26
CA GLU A 190 3.64 17.48 2.57
C GLU A 190 4.42 16.18 2.86
N GLY A 191 3.81 15.02 2.56
CA GLY A 191 4.43 13.72 2.72
C GLY A 191 5.64 13.46 1.81
N LEU A 192 5.68 14.06 0.60
CA LEU A 192 6.86 14.01 -0.29
C LEU A 192 8.08 14.72 0.32
N GLY A 193 7.84 15.85 1.00
CA GLY A 193 8.89 16.69 1.58
C GLY A 193 9.39 16.22 2.94
N THR A 194 8.77 15.19 3.53
CA THR A 194 9.10 14.69 4.87
C THR A 194 9.95 13.43 4.78
N ASP A 195 10.92 13.28 5.68
CA ASP A 195 11.64 12.01 5.85
C ASP A 195 10.82 11.05 6.74
N TRP A 196 10.25 10.01 6.15
CA TRP A 196 9.49 9.01 6.89
C TRP A 196 9.47 7.65 6.20
N ILE A 197 9.38 6.60 7.00
CA ILE A 197 9.27 5.21 6.54
C ILE A 197 7.80 4.80 6.55
N ALA A 198 7.27 4.44 5.38
CA ALA A 198 5.94 3.88 5.25
C ALA A 198 5.93 2.41 5.75
N PHE A 199 6.49 1.50 4.96
CA PHE A 199 6.61 0.10 5.32
C PHE A 199 8.07 -0.22 5.65
N LYS A 200 8.32 -0.79 6.82
CA LYS A 200 9.67 -1.10 7.29
C LYS A 200 10.32 -2.23 6.48
N GLN A 201 9.56 -3.25 6.10
CA GLN A 201 10.06 -4.29 5.20
C GLN A 201 10.21 -3.81 3.76
N GLU A 202 9.28 -3.02 3.23
CA GLU A 202 9.44 -2.48 1.87
C GLU A 202 10.66 -1.55 1.83
N ASN A 203 10.84 -0.69 2.83
CA ASN A 203 12.05 0.13 2.97
C ASN A 203 13.32 -0.73 3.09
N SER A 204 13.32 -1.78 3.91
CA SER A 204 14.53 -2.61 4.05
C SER A 204 14.86 -3.45 2.81
N SER A 205 13.84 -3.85 2.04
CA SER A 205 14.02 -4.69 0.85
C SER A 205 14.27 -3.88 -0.42
N THR A 206 13.46 -2.84 -0.65
CA THR A 206 13.44 -1.98 -1.84
C THR A 206 14.05 -0.62 -1.60
N GLY A 207 14.05 -0.09 -0.37
CA GLY A 207 14.45 1.29 -0.10
C GLY A 207 13.34 2.31 -0.34
N ILE A 208 12.12 1.89 -0.70
CA ILE A 208 10.98 2.81 -0.84
C ILE A 208 10.65 3.41 0.53
N THR A 209 10.61 4.74 0.57
CA THR A 209 10.20 5.49 1.75
C THR A 209 8.76 5.95 1.60
N GLY A 210 8.27 6.70 2.59
CA GLY A 210 6.98 7.36 2.48
C GLY A 210 6.91 8.41 1.35
N ARG A 211 8.06 8.89 0.86
CA ARG A 211 8.13 9.76 -0.32
C ARG A 211 7.68 9.02 -1.58
N GLY A 212 8.24 7.83 -1.85
CA GLY A 212 7.83 7.00 -2.99
C GLY A 212 6.34 6.64 -2.94
N GLU A 213 5.81 6.29 -1.76
CA GLU A 213 4.38 6.03 -1.57
C GLU A 213 3.49 7.25 -1.86
N CYS A 214 3.89 8.44 -1.41
CA CYS A 214 3.18 9.68 -1.74
C CYS A 214 3.20 9.98 -3.24
N ALA A 215 4.33 9.76 -3.92
CA ALA A 215 4.45 9.94 -5.37
C ALA A 215 3.51 8.98 -6.12
N ARG A 216 3.49 7.71 -5.72
CA ARG A 216 2.59 6.69 -6.27
C ARG A 216 1.12 7.04 -6.04
N ALA A 217 0.78 7.56 -4.86
CA ALA A 217 -0.57 8.03 -4.55
C ALA A 217 -0.97 9.23 -5.40
N LEU A 218 -0.08 10.22 -5.62
CA LEU A 218 -0.33 11.36 -6.49
C LEU A 218 -0.59 10.94 -7.94
N ALA A 219 0.18 9.98 -8.45
CA ALA A 219 0.01 9.44 -9.80
C ALA A 219 -1.40 8.83 -9.98
N ARG A 220 -1.93 8.12 -8.97
CA ARG A 220 -3.29 7.53 -9.01
C ARG A 220 -4.39 8.58 -9.12
N LEU A 221 -4.16 9.81 -8.64
CA LEU A 221 -5.12 10.91 -8.77
C LEU A 221 -5.21 11.48 -10.20
N GLY A 222 -4.34 11.04 -11.12
CA GLY A 222 -4.30 11.50 -12.50
C GLY A 222 -4.14 13.02 -12.57
N LYS A 223 -4.94 13.69 -13.40
CA LYS A 223 -4.90 15.17 -13.57
C LYS A 223 -5.05 15.94 -12.25
N LYS A 224 -5.72 15.39 -11.24
CA LYS A 224 -5.87 16.07 -9.95
C LYS A 224 -4.55 16.15 -9.18
N GLY A 225 -3.60 15.25 -9.45
CA GLY A 225 -2.25 15.29 -8.89
C GLY A 225 -1.32 16.30 -9.56
N GLU A 226 -1.73 16.94 -10.68
CA GLU A 226 -0.92 17.91 -11.43
C GLU A 226 -0.32 19.05 -10.57
N PRO A 227 -1.02 19.61 -9.56
CA PRO A 227 -0.44 20.62 -8.68
C PRO A 227 0.82 20.17 -7.93
N ALA A 228 1.04 18.86 -7.77
CA ALA A 228 2.24 18.30 -7.14
C ALA A 228 3.47 18.23 -8.05
N ARG A 229 3.33 18.53 -9.35
CA ARG A 229 4.40 18.41 -10.34
C ARG A 229 5.69 19.10 -9.92
N ALA A 230 5.61 20.36 -9.50
CA ALA A 230 6.79 21.13 -9.12
C ALA A 230 7.55 20.52 -7.93
N GLU A 231 6.82 19.98 -6.95
CA GLU A 231 7.45 19.32 -5.80
C GLU A 231 8.06 17.97 -6.22
N LEU A 232 7.39 17.19 -7.07
CA LEU A 232 7.95 15.94 -7.62
C LEU A 232 9.24 16.18 -8.40
N GLU A 233 9.27 17.21 -9.27
CA GLU A 233 10.49 17.59 -10.01
C GLU A 233 11.62 18.01 -9.06
N LYS A 234 11.29 18.78 -8.02
CA LYS A 234 12.25 19.18 -6.98
C LYS A 234 12.80 17.96 -6.22
N GLN A 235 11.96 17.00 -5.86
CA GLN A 235 12.39 15.79 -5.16
C GLN A 235 13.27 14.90 -6.05
N LEU A 236 12.92 14.71 -7.32
CA LEU A 236 13.73 13.90 -8.26
C LEU A 236 15.15 14.48 -8.45
N LYS A 237 15.26 15.80 -8.44
CA LYS A 237 16.54 16.53 -8.53
C LYS A 237 17.34 16.54 -7.23
N SER A 238 16.78 16.01 -6.13
CA SER A 238 17.48 15.99 -4.85
C SER A 238 18.75 15.12 -4.94
N PRO A 239 19.91 15.61 -4.46
CA PRO A 239 21.14 14.82 -4.46
C PRO A 239 21.08 13.63 -3.51
N THR A 240 20.14 13.61 -2.56
CA THR A 240 19.99 12.59 -1.53
C THR A 240 18.79 11.66 -1.75
N ILE A 241 18.14 11.72 -2.92
CA ILE A 241 17.02 10.83 -3.21
C ILE A 241 17.47 9.37 -3.32
N ASP A 242 16.78 8.46 -2.63
CA ASP A 242 16.97 7.02 -2.78
C ASP A 242 16.50 6.53 -4.15
N ALA A 243 17.16 5.50 -4.69
CA ALA A 243 16.88 5.00 -6.04
C ALA A 243 15.41 4.59 -6.22
N ALA A 244 14.84 3.92 -5.21
CA ALA A 244 13.47 3.44 -5.27
C ALA A 244 12.45 4.58 -5.26
N ASP A 245 12.64 5.59 -4.41
CA ASP A 245 11.81 6.80 -4.41
C ASP A 245 11.93 7.56 -5.74
N ALA A 246 13.13 7.63 -6.33
CA ALA A 246 13.34 8.24 -7.64
C ALA A 246 12.56 7.53 -8.75
N SER A 247 12.49 6.19 -8.69
CA SER A 247 11.67 5.38 -9.60
C SER A 247 10.19 5.76 -9.53
N GLU A 248 9.63 5.81 -8.32
CA GLU A 248 8.21 6.15 -8.10
C GLU A 248 7.91 7.61 -8.48
N ILE A 249 8.80 8.54 -8.15
CA ILE A 249 8.66 9.96 -8.51
C ILE A 249 8.73 10.14 -10.03
N ALA A 250 9.68 9.49 -10.71
CA ALA A 250 9.78 9.55 -12.17
C ALA A 250 8.53 8.97 -12.85
N GLY A 251 8.03 7.82 -12.36
CA GLY A 251 6.78 7.23 -12.82
C GLY A 251 5.60 8.18 -12.65
N ALA A 252 5.47 8.83 -11.49
CA ALA A 252 4.43 9.82 -11.22
C ALA A 252 4.52 11.03 -12.16
N LEU A 253 5.72 11.60 -12.34
CA LEU A 253 5.94 12.72 -13.26
C LEU A 253 5.60 12.39 -14.70
N TYR A 254 6.02 11.22 -15.18
CA TYR A 254 5.68 10.78 -16.52
C TYR A 254 4.17 10.61 -16.69
N GLN A 255 3.48 10.01 -15.71
CA GLN A 255 2.02 9.85 -15.77
C GLN A 255 1.29 11.20 -15.78
N LEU A 256 1.75 12.19 -15.01
CA LEU A 256 1.13 13.51 -14.93
C LEU A 256 1.40 14.37 -16.17
N THR A 257 2.61 14.30 -16.73
CA THR A 257 3.04 15.21 -17.81
C THR A 257 2.94 14.60 -19.20
N GLN A 258 2.96 13.26 -19.31
CA GLN A 258 3.10 12.51 -20.56
C GLN A 258 4.33 12.94 -21.38
N ASN A 259 5.34 13.52 -20.72
CA ASN A 259 6.56 14.00 -21.36
C ASN A 259 7.77 13.25 -20.80
N ALA A 260 8.30 12.31 -21.58
CA ALA A 260 9.37 11.42 -21.13
C ALA A 260 10.71 12.14 -21.00
N GLU A 261 11.04 13.07 -21.91
CA GLU A 261 12.36 13.71 -21.98
C GLU A 261 12.83 14.40 -20.68
N PRO A 262 12.09 15.34 -20.06
CA PRO A 262 12.55 15.99 -18.84
C PRO A 262 12.68 15.01 -17.67
N VAL A 263 11.78 14.03 -17.58
CA VAL A 263 11.81 13.00 -16.54
C VAL A 263 13.02 12.08 -16.72
N LEU A 264 13.29 11.68 -17.96
CA LEU A 264 14.42 10.85 -18.34
C LEU A 264 15.75 11.56 -18.03
N ARG A 265 15.86 12.84 -18.36
CA ARG A 265 17.05 13.65 -18.06
C ARG A 265 17.37 13.66 -16.57
N ASP A 266 16.37 13.92 -15.72
CA ASP A 266 16.57 13.97 -14.27
C ASP A 266 16.84 12.57 -13.69
N LEU A 267 16.11 11.54 -14.11
CA LEU A 267 16.33 10.16 -13.65
C LEU A 267 17.69 9.61 -14.09
N ALA A 268 18.18 9.99 -15.28
CA ALA A 268 19.50 9.59 -15.77
C ALA A 268 20.64 10.08 -14.86
N VAL A 269 20.49 11.25 -14.21
CA VAL A 269 21.45 11.75 -13.20
C VAL A 269 21.48 10.83 -11.97
N VAL A 270 20.30 10.41 -11.49
CA VAL A 270 20.20 9.47 -10.37
C VAL A 270 20.82 8.12 -10.74
N ALA A 271 20.53 7.61 -11.93
CA ALA A 271 21.03 6.33 -12.41
C ALA A 271 22.56 6.30 -12.53
N GLU A 272 23.16 7.34 -13.11
CA GLU A 272 24.62 7.49 -13.21
C GLU A 272 25.29 7.45 -11.83
N ARG A 273 24.73 8.17 -10.85
CA ARG A 273 25.22 8.18 -9.47
C ARG A 273 25.16 6.78 -8.85
N VAL A 274 24.02 6.09 -8.97
CA VAL A 274 23.82 4.74 -8.42
C VAL A 274 24.81 3.75 -9.05
N LEU A 275 24.94 3.74 -10.38
CA LEU A 275 25.85 2.83 -11.09
C LEU A 275 27.32 3.11 -10.73
N THR A 276 27.71 4.38 -10.63
CA THR A 276 29.07 4.76 -10.23
C THR A 276 29.39 4.31 -8.80
N GLN A 277 28.47 4.55 -7.85
CA GLN A 277 28.66 4.18 -6.44
C GLN A 277 28.62 2.67 -6.20
N LYS A 278 27.85 1.93 -7.01
CA LYS A 278 27.64 0.48 -6.86
C LYS A 278 28.46 -0.35 -7.84
N ARG A 279 29.42 0.26 -8.55
CA ARG A 279 30.29 -0.47 -9.48
C ARG A 279 31.08 -1.55 -8.75
N GLY A 280 30.93 -2.80 -9.18
CA GLY A 280 31.53 -3.97 -8.53
C GLY A 280 30.75 -4.50 -7.32
N PHE A 281 29.60 -3.91 -6.98
CA PHE A 281 28.69 -4.39 -5.95
C PHE A 281 27.40 -4.95 -6.55
N THR A 282 26.70 -5.77 -5.76
CA THR A 282 25.36 -6.23 -6.12
C THR A 282 24.37 -5.09 -5.93
N LEU A 283 23.54 -4.85 -6.95
CA LEU A 283 22.44 -3.88 -6.87
C LEU A 283 21.32 -4.39 -5.95
N HIS A 284 20.83 -3.53 -5.07
CA HIS A 284 19.65 -3.83 -4.25
C HIS A 284 18.37 -3.71 -5.08
N SER A 285 17.23 -4.20 -4.58
CA SER A 285 16.02 -4.28 -5.43
C SER A 285 15.53 -2.90 -5.92
N GLY A 286 15.57 -1.86 -5.08
CA GLY A 286 15.23 -0.50 -5.52
C GLY A 286 16.16 0.09 -6.57
N ASP A 287 17.45 -0.25 -6.55
CA ASP A 287 18.38 0.14 -7.62
C ASP A 287 17.94 -0.50 -8.95
N LYS A 288 17.52 -1.78 -8.90
CA LYS A 288 17.04 -2.51 -10.09
C LYS A 288 15.72 -1.93 -10.60
N ASP A 289 14.78 -1.62 -9.71
CA ASP A 289 13.48 -1.06 -10.08
C ASP A 289 13.66 0.31 -10.74
N MET A 290 14.55 1.15 -10.21
CA MET A 290 14.90 2.44 -10.80
C MET A 290 15.51 2.29 -12.20
N LEU A 291 16.46 1.37 -12.39
CA LEU A 291 17.07 1.13 -13.70
C LEU A 291 16.08 0.53 -14.72
N MET A 292 15.11 -0.27 -14.25
CA MET A 292 14.01 -0.75 -15.09
C MET A 292 13.06 0.38 -15.51
N SER A 293 12.73 1.30 -14.59
CA SER A 293 11.97 2.51 -14.91
C SER A 293 12.70 3.40 -15.91
N LEU A 294 14.02 3.56 -15.76
CA LEU A 294 14.87 4.29 -16.72
C LEU A 294 14.82 3.63 -18.10
N LYS A 295 14.99 2.30 -18.18
CA LYS A 295 14.91 1.55 -19.44
C LYS A 295 13.56 1.73 -20.14
N ASN A 296 12.47 1.72 -19.38
CA ASN A 296 11.14 1.95 -19.91
C ASN A 296 10.97 3.39 -20.43
N LEU A 297 11.48 4.39 -19.70
CA LEU A 297 11.45 5.80 -20.15
C LEU A 297 12.29 6.03 -21.42
N ILE A 298 13.47 5.43 -21.52
CA ILE A 298 14.30 5.48 -22.74
C ILE A 298 13.52 4.93 -23.94
N LYS A 299 12.86 3.78 -23.77
CA LYS A 299 12.03 3.18 -24.82
C LYS A 299 10.92 4.12 -25.24
N THR A 300 10.14 4.63 -24.29
CA THR A 300 9.04 5.58 -24.54
C THR A 300 9.53 6.85 -25.25
N TRP A 301 10.64 7.42 -24.81
CA TRP A 301 11.22 8.63 -25.38
C TRP A 301 11.64 8.43 -26.85
N ARG A 302 12.31 7.31 -27.16
CA ARG A 302 12.66 6.93 -28.54
C ARG A 302 11.44 6.70 -29.42
N GLU A 303 10.42 6.00 -28.90
CA GLU A 303 9.15 5.76 -29.62
C GLU A 303 8.37 7.05 -29.90
N GLY A 304 8.53 8.07 -29.04
CA GLY A 304 7.91 9.39 -29.22
C GLY A 304 8.54 10.24 -30.32
N GLY A 305 9.62 9.80 -30.98
CA GLY A 305 10.32 10.57 -32.02
C GLY A 305 11.03 11.82 -31.49
N GLN A 306 11.26 11.91 -30.17
CA GLN A 306 11.93 13.03 -29.51
C GLN A 306 13.46 12.90 -29.64
N GLY A 307 13.98 12.78 -30.86
CA GLY A 307 15.44 12.85 -31.10
C GLY A 307 15.87 14.31 -31.22
N GLY A 308 16.95 14.71 -30.55
CA GLY A 308 17.50 16.07 -30.72
C GLY A 308 18.48 16.54 -29.65
N ASP A 309 18.51 15.93 -28.47
CA ASP A 309 19.49 16.24 -27.41
C ASP A 309 20.66 15.25 -27.49
N GLU A 310 21.72 15.62 -28.21
CA GLU A 310 22.93 14.79 -28.36
C GLU A 310 23.58 14.44 -27.02
N ASN A 311 23.51 15.33 -26.02
CA ASN A 311 24.07 15.07 -24.70
C ASN A 311 23.27 13.99 -23.97
N LEU A 312 21.93 14.05 -24.08
CA LEU A 312 21.06 13.02 -23.50
C LEU A 312 21.26 11.66 -24.18
N GLU A 313 21.40 11.61 -25.51
CA GLU A 313 21.69 10.36 -26.24
C GLU A 313 23.02 9.73 -25.80
N GLN A 314 24.09 10.53 -25.70
CA GLN A 314 25.39 10.05 -25.23
C GLN A 314 25.28 9.48 -23.81
N LYS A 315 24.55 10.18 -22.93
CA LYS A 315 24.32 9.72 -21.55
C LYS A 315 23.50 8.44 -21.51
N ILE A 316 22.45 8.32 -22.32
CA ILE A 316 21.65 7.10 -22.44
C ILE A 316 22.50 5.93 -22.94
N ALA A 317 23.32 6.13 -23.97
CA ALA A 317 24.19 5.09 -24.50
C ALA A 317 25.17 4.56 -23.44
N PHE A 318 25.76 5.46 -22.64
CA PHE A 318 26.57 5.09 -21.48
C PHE A 318 25.75 4.27 -20.46
N LEU A 319 24.60 4.76 -20.04
CA LEU A 319 23.74 4.09 -19.04
C LEU A 319 23.27 2.71 -19.52
N GLU A 320 22.87 2.56 -20.78
CA GLU A 320 22.47 1.28 -21.36
C GLU A 320 23.62 0.26 -21.33
N SER A 321 24.86 0.71 -21.58
CA SER A 321 26.05 -0.15 -21.50
C SER A 321 26.34 -0.63 -20.07
N GLU A 322 26.21 0.26 -19.08
CA GLU A 322 26.40 -0.07 -17.67
C GLU A 322 25.26 -0.96 -17.13
N ILE A 323 24.01 -0.71 -17.54
CA ILE A 323 22.88 -1.58 -17.21
C ILE A 323 23.14 -2.99 -17.74
N LYS A 324 23.60 -3.13 -18.99
CA LYS A 324 23.91 -4.45 -19.56
C LYS A 324 25.01 -5.18 -18.77
N TYR A 325 25.98 -4.45 -18.22
CA TYR A 325 27.01 -5.02 -17.36
C TYR A 325 26.43 -5.58 -16.05
N HIS A 326 25.47 -4.87 -15.43
CA HIS A 326 24.85 -5.30 -14.17
C HIS A 326 23.72 -6.33 -14.36
N PHE A 327 23.12 -6.41 -15.55
CA PHE A 327 22.04 -7.35 -15.90
C PHE A 327 22.37 -8.12 -17.19
N PRO A 328 23.33 -9.06 -17.16
CA PRO A 328 23.59 -9.94 -18.30
C PRO A 328 22.34 -10.77 -18.59
N SER A 329 21.94 -10.80 -19.86
CA SER A 329 20.74 -11.49 -20.36
C SER A 329 20.85 -13.00 -20.22
#